data_AF-A0A821PF65-F1
#
_entry.id   AF-A0A821PF65-F1
#
_cell.length_a   1.000
_cell.length_b   1.000
_cell.length_c   1.000
_cell.angle_alpha   90.00
_cell.angle_beta   90.00
_cell.angle_gamma   90.00
#
_symmetry.space_group_name_H-M   'P 1'
#
loop_
_entity.id
_entity.type
_entity.pdbx_description
1 polymer ?
#
loop_
_entity_poly.entity_id
_entity_poly.type
_entity_poly.pdbx_seq_one_letter_code
_entity_poly.pdbx_strand_id
1 'polypeptide(L)'
;GWTINEETDCQEPTLTYKVPLESTLIGKGIISTREKQKILHKQAGSHYVIEAEVFNNGVKYSDTFSLAIRYCIVQTSGTTTNLRISAHVRF
;
A
#
# COMPACT_ATOMS: atom_id res chain seq x y z
N GLY A 1 11.03 8.17 -3.26
CA GLY A 1 11.57 7.11 -4.14
C GLY A 1 11.83 5.87 -3.32
N TRP A 2 12.14 4.73 -3.95
CA TRP A 2 12.61 3.54 -3.23
C TRP A 2 14.05 3.80 -2.75
N THR A 3 14.20 4.03 -1.45
CA THR A 3 15.52 4.24 -0.82
C THR A 3 15.81 3.03 0.07
N ILE A 4 17.04 2.52 0.01
CA ILE A 4 17.48 1.42 0.88
C ILE A 4 17.65 1.99 2.29
N ASN A 5 17.05 1.33 3.27
CA ASN A 5 17.39 1.59 4.66
C ASN A 5 18.62 0.75 5.00
N GLU A 6 19.76 1.41 5.18
CA GLU A 6 21.08 0.78 5.41
C GLU A 6 21.14 -0.03 6.72
N GLU A 7 20.27 0.25 7.70
CA GLU A 7 20.24 -0.47 8.98
C GLU A 7 19.48 -1.80 8.89
N THR A 8 18.55 -1.93 7.92
CA THR A 8 17.67 -3.11 7.80
C THR A 8 17.89 -3.90 6.51
N ASP A 9 18.77 -3.41 5.62
CA ASP A 9 18.98 -3.89 4.25
C ASP A 9 17.65 -4.06 3.47
N CYS A 10 16.62 -3.30 3.87
CA CYS A 10 15.27 -3.39 3.34
C CYS A 10 14.87 -2.04 2.74
N GLN A 11 14.13 -2.08 1.63
CA GLN A 11 13.50 -0.88 1.08
C GLN A 11 12.07 -0.77 1.60
N GLU A 12 11.81 0.23 2.43
CA GLU A 12 10.49 0.50 3.00
C GLU A 12 10.04 1.94 2.71
N PRO A 13 9.68 2.28 1.46
CA PRO A 13 9.24 3.62 1.14
C PRO A 13 7.91 3.90 1.85
N THR A 14 7.82 5.10 2.41
CA THR A 14 6.58 5.63 2.96
C THR A 14 6.05 6.71 2.01
N LEU A 15 4.83 6.52 1.54
CA LEU A 15 4.09 7.48 0.73
C LEU A 15 3.10 8.22 1.63
N THR A 16 2.97 9.53 1.45
CA THR A 16 1.93 10.32 2.11
C THR A 16 1.20 11.13 1.06
N TYR A 17 -0.11 11.00 1.01
CA TYR A 17 -0.95 11.67 0.04
C TYR A 17 -2.31 12.04 0.64
N LYS A 18 -2.98 13.00 -0.01
CA LYS A 18 -4.28 13.52 0.43
C LYS A 18 -5.36 13.03 -0.51
N VAL A 19 -6.42 12.45 0.03
CA VAL A 19 -7.58 11.95 -0.72
C VAL A 19 -8.80 12.78 -0.36
N PRO A 20 -9.36 13.57 -1.29
CA PRO A 20 -10.66 14.19 -1.07
C PRO A 20 -11.72 13.12 -0.83
N LEU A 21 -12.52 13.28 0.23
CA LEU A 21 -13.65 12.41 0.51
C LEU A 21 -14.93 13.24 0.56
N GLU A 22 -15.93 12.78 -0.14
CA GLU A 22 -17.30 13.29 -0.03
C GLU A 22 -18.23 12.10 0.22
N SER A 23 -18.84 12.06 1.41
CA SER A 23 -19.73 10.98 1.82
C SER A 23 -20.87 11.55 2.65
N THR A 24 -22.07 10.99 2.50
CA THR A 24 -23.24 11.37 3.32
C THR A 24 -23.05 11.06 4.82
N LEU A 25 -22.13 10.16 5.18
CA LEU A 25 -21.88 9.72 6.56
C LEU A 25 -20.81 10.55 7.30
N ILE A 26 -19.92 11.19 6.54
CA ILE A 26 -18.70 11.86 7.04
C ILE A 26 -18.65 13.34 6.60
N GLY A 27 -19.48 13.74 5.63
CA GLY A 27 -19.44 15.05 5.00
C GLY A 27 -18.33 15.13 3.96
N LYS A 28 -17.99 16.37 3.60
CA LYS A 28 -16.88 16.68 2.70
C LYS A 28 -15.61 16.93 3.52
N GLY A 29 -14.51 16.30 3.15
CA GLY A 29 -13.24 16.42 3.85
C GLY A 29 -12.05 15.97 3.02
N ILE A 30 -10.87 15.99 3.65
CA ILE A 30 -9.62 15.49 3.06
C ILE A 30 -9.04 14.46 4.02
N ILE A 31 -8.87 13.23 3.55
CA ILE A 31 -8.21 12.15 4.27
C ILE A 31 -6.70 12.29 4.03
N SER A 32 -5.92 12.30 5.10
CA SER A 32 -4.46 12.21 5.01
C SER A 32 -4.05 10.74 5.12
N THR A 33 -3.61 10.17 3.99
CA THR A 33 -3.26 8.76 3.89
C THR A 33 -1.76 8.59 3.96
N ARG A 34 -1.31 7.66 4.81
CA ARG A 34 0.08 7.22 4.90
C ARG A 34 0.14 5.75 4.51
N GLU A 35 0.95 5.42 3.52
CA GLU A 35 1.16 4.05 3.04
C GLU A 35 2.63 3.68 3.21
N LYS A 36 2.90 2.60 3.96
CA LYS A 36 4.23 2.01 4.10
C LYS A 36 4.31 0.77 3.23
N GLN A 37 5.20 0.74 2.25
CA GLN A 37 5.35 -0.41 1.37
C GLN A 37 6.59 -1.22 1.74
N LYS A 38 6.55 -2.53 1.53
CA LYS A 38 7.67 -3.45 1.72
C LYS A 38 7.67 -4.48 0.62
N ILE A 39 8.82 -4.71 0.01
CA ILE A 39 9.01 -5.81 -0.94
C ILE A 39 9.21 -7.11 -0.15
N LEU A 40 8.28 -8.04 -0.27
CA LEU A 40 8.36 -9.37 0.34
C LEU A 40 9.08 -10.37 -0.57
N HIS A 41 8.95 -10.20 -1.88
CA HIS A 41 9.61 -11.03 -2.88
C HIS A 41 9.96 -10.21 -4.12
N LYS A 42 11.15 -10.44 -4.66
CA LYS A 42 11.66 -9.77 -5.85
C LYS A 42 12.44 -10.75 -6.71
N GLN A 43 11.90 -11.05 -7.88
CA GLN A 43 12.58 -11.74 -8.95
C GLN A 43 12.45 -10.89 -10.21
N ALA A 44 13.57 -10.30 -10.62
CA ALA A 44 13.61 -9.33 -11.70
C ALA A 44 12.98 -9.90 -12.97
N GLY A 45 12.05 -9.13 -13.57
CA GLY A 45 11.39 -9.49 -14.82
C GLY A 45 10.27 -10.53 -14.71
N SER A 46 10.06 -11.18 -13.55
CA SER A 46 9.14 -12.32 -13.48
C SER A 46 8.15 -12.28 -12.32
N HIS A 47 8.56 -11.92 -11.10
CA HIS A 47 7.70 -12.05 -9.93
C HIS A 47 8.04 -11.02 -8.86
N TYR A 48 7.03 -10.28 -8.42
CA TYR A 48 7.15 -9.30 -7.35
C TYR A 48 5.98 -9.44 -6.38
N VAL A 49 6.27 -9.45 -5.09
CA VAL A 49 5.27 -9.38 -4.03
C VAL A 49 5.58 -8.19 -3.15
N ILE A 50 4.63 -7.29 -3.02
CA ILE A 50 4.72 -6.07 -2.22
C ILE A 50 3.58 -6.10 -1.21
N GLU A 51 3.90 -5.86 0.05
CA GLU A 51 2.91 -5.59 1.10
C GLU A 51 2.89 -4.10 1.38
N ALA A 52 1.70 -3.54 1.56
CA ALA A 52 1.49 -2.15 1.91
C ALA A 52 0.57 -2.06 3.12
N GLU A 53 1.01 -1.32 4.13
CA GLU A 53 0.20 -0.97 5.28
C GLU A 53 -0.27 0.48 5.14
N VAL A 54 -1.58 0.69 5.15
CA VAL A 54 -2.22 1.98 4.88
C VAL A 54 -2.97 2.47 6.11
N PHE A 55 -2.69 3.72 6.49
CA PHE A 55 -3.33 4.44 7.58
C PHE A 55 -4.08 5.65 7.02
N ASN A 56 -5.36 5.75 7.31
CA ASN A 56 -6.24 6.80 6.81
C ASN A 56 -6.61 7.76 7.93
N ASN A 57 -5.91 8.88 8.06
CA ASN A 57 -6.24 9.89 9.08
C ASN A 57 -7.35 10.82 8.57
N GLY A 58 -8.31 11.14 9.43
CA GLY A 58 -9.43 12.03 9.09
C GLY A 58 -10.72 11.31 8.70
N VAL A 59 -10.81 9.99 8.91
CA VAL A 59 -12.07 9.23 8.90
C VAL A 59 -12.45 8.84 10.32
N LYS A 60 -13.72 8.50 10.55
CA LYS A 60 -14.18 7.98 11.85
C LYS A 60 -13.41 6.70 12.19
N TYR A 61 -13.00 6.58 13.45
CA TYR A 61 -12.29 5.41 13.99
C TYR A 61 -10.92 5.12 13.34
N SER A 62 -10.28 6.13 12.73
CA SER A 62 -8.99 5.97 12.02
C SER A 62 -7.84 5.44 12.88
N ASP A 63 -7.96 5.55 14.20
CA ASP A 63 -7.02 5.05 15.20
C ASP A 63 -7.24 3.57 15.57
N THR A 64 -8.37 2.99 15.14
CA THR A 64 -8.77 1.62 15.48
C THR A 64 -8.58 0.62 14.34
N PHE A 65 -8.12 1.06 13.17
CA PHE A 65 -7.88 0.15 12.06
C PHE A 65 -6.81 0.64 11.09
N SER A 66 -6.20 -0.31 10.37
CA SER A 66 -5.36 -0.10 9.20
C SER A 66 -5.78 -1.03 8.06
N LEU A 67 -5.28 -0.77 6.86
CA LEU A 67 -5.44 -1.69 5.73
C LEU A 67 -4.11 -2.37 5.42
N ALA A 68 -4.13 -3.68 5.31
CA ALA A 68 -3.03 -4.47 4.79
C ALA A 68 -3.35 -4.90 3.36
N ILE A 69 -2.61 -4.36 2.39
CA ILE A 69 -2.77 -4.64 0.97
C ILE A 69 -1.57 -5.46 0.50
N ARG A 70 -1.81 -6.50 -0.28
CA ARG A 70 -0.76 -7.27 -0.94
C ARG A 70 -0.93 -7.21 -2.45
N TYR A 71 0.10 -6.74 -3.12
CA TYR A 71 0.23 -6.73 -4.56
C TYR A 71 1.12 -7.89 -4.98
N CYS A 72 0.61 -8.74 -5.87
CA CYS A 72 1.36 -9.83 -6.48
C CYS A 72 1.36 -9.63 -8.00
N ILE A 73 2.54 -9.44 -8.57
CA ILE A 73 2.76 -9.21 -10.00
C ILE A 73 3.57 -10.38 -10.52
N VAL A 74 2.98 -11.17 -11.43
CA VAL A 74 3.62 -12.36 -12.00
C VAL A 74 3.60 -12.25 -13.52
N GLN A 75 4.76 -12.37 -14.16
CA GLN A 75 4.88 -12.37 -15.60
C GLN A 75 4.22 -13.63 -16.18
N THR A 76 3.39 -13.45 -17.19
CA THR A 76 2.75 -14.55 -17.92
C THR A 76 3.39 -14.74 -19.31
N SER A 77 3.97 -13.69 -19.89
CA SER A 77 4.75 -13.74 -21.13
C SER A 77 5.73 -12.56 -21.20
N GLY A 78 6.57 -12.48 -22.24
CA GLY A 78 7.54 -11.38 -22.41
C GLY A 78 6.94 -9.97 -22.37
N THR A 79 5.64 -9.81 -22.62
CA THR A 79 4.94 -8.52 -22.66
C THR A 79 3.72 -8.42 -21.73
N THR A 80 3.39 -9.47 -20.98
CA THR A 80 2.16 -9.51 -20.16
C THR A 80 2.42 -9.99 -18.74
N THR A 81 1.61 -9.50 -17.81
CA THR A 81 1.68 -9.80 -16.37
C THR A 81 0.27 -9.98 -15.82
N ASN A 82 0.13 -10.90 -14.87
CA ASN A 82 -1.02 -10.99 -14.00
C ASN A 82 -0.77 -10.14 -12.75
N LEU A 83 -1.70 -9.24 -12.44
CA LEU A 83 -1.73 -8.47 -11.20
C LEU A 83 -2.86 -9.02 -10.31
N ARG A 84 -2.50 -9.44 -9.11
CA ARG A 84 -3.46 -9.81 -8.06
C ARG A 84 -3.29 -8.87 -6.87
N ILE A 85 -4.41 -8.32 -6.40
CA ILE A 85 -4.47 -7.45 -5.24
C ILE A 85 -5.41 -8.08 -4.21
N SER A 86 -4.94 -8.22 -2.99
CA SER A 86 -5.77 -8.61 -1.83
C SER A 86 -5.65 -7.56 -0.75
N ALA A 87 -6.77 -7.20 -0.10
CA ALA A 87 -6.81 -6.22 0.96
C ALA A 87 -7.55 -6.78 2.17
N HIS A 88 -7.02 -6.49 3.37
CA HIS A 88 -7.60 -6.87 4.65
C HIS A 88 -7.65 -5.66 5.57
N VAL A 89 -8.75 -5.48 6.28
CA VAL A 89 -8.83 -4.54 7.40
C VAL A 89 -8.21 -5.23 8.62
N ARG A 90 -7.27 -4.55 9.27
CA ARG A 90 -6.70 -4.96 10.56
C ARG A 90 -7.22 -3.99 11.62
N PHE A 91 -7.64 -4.50 12.77
CA PHE A 91 -8.12 -3.73 13.92
C PHE A 91 -7.08 -3.80 15.05
#